data_AF-A0A956YBG0-F1
#
_entry.id   AF-A0A956YBG0-F1
#
_cell.length_a   1.000
_cell.length_b   1.000
_cell.length_c   1.000
_cell.angle_alpha   90.00
_cell.angle_beta   90.00
_cell.angle_gamma   90.00
#
_symmetry.space_group_name_H-M   'P 1'
#
loop_
_entity.id
_entity.type
_entity.pdbx_description
1 polymer ?
#
loop_
_entity_poly.entity_id
_entity_poly.type
_entity_poly.pdbx_seq_one_letter_code
_entity_poly.pdbx_strand_id
1 'polypeptide(L)' 'VDPDNSSCLVFLRQDAKAKQTCLVALNFSEESQSIVLNFEAKSAEVLFSTEDRSGEADVLPKLCLSPFEVLIAQLA' A
#
# COMPACT_ATOMS: atom_id res chain seq x y z
N VAL A 1 4.40 8.96 12.88
CA VAL A 1 3.43 7.86 12.96
C VAL A 1 2.13 8.50 13.38
N ASP A 2 1.10 8.42 12.56
CA ASP A 2 -0.20 9.02 12.85
C ASP A 2 -0.81 8.33 14.09
N PRO A 3 -1.04 9.03 15.22
CA PRO A 3 -1.48 8.41 16.47
C PRO A 3 -2.90 7.83 16.42
N ASP A 4 -3.71 8.19 15.41
CA ASP A 4 -5.10 7.75 15.28
C ASP A 4 -5.30 6.55 14.35
N ASN A 5 -4.23 6.01 13.73
CA ASN A 5 -4.30 4.88 12.81
C ASN A 5 -3.56 3.66 13.37
N SER A 6 -4.07 3.12 14.47
CA SER A 6 -3.40 2.11 15.31
C SER A 6 -3.20 0.74 14.66
N SER A 7 -3.85 0.45 13.53
CA SER A 7 -3.84 -0.88 12.89
C SER A 7 -3.03 -0.94 11.59
N CYS A 8 -2.57 0.18 11.05
CA CYS A 8 -1.88 0.22 9.76
C CYS A 8 -0.71 1.20 9.70
N LEU A 9 0.31 0.84 8.94
CA LEU A 9 1.38 1.75 8.52
C LEU A 9 1.40 1.83 7.00
N VAL A 10 1.26 3.04 6.46
CA VAL A 10 1.32 3.29 5.03
C VAL A 10 2.24 4.47 4.75
N PHE A 11 3.19 4.29 3.84
CA PHE A 11 4.10 5.35 3.43
C PHE A 11 4.63 5.12 2.01
N LEU A 12 5.21 6.19 1.44
CA LEU A 12 5.87 6.14 0.14
C LEU A 12 7.38 6.06 0.33
N ARG A 13 8.02 5.13 -0.40
CA ARG A 13 9.47 5.08 -0.59
C ARG A 13 9.80 5.63 -1.96
N GLN A 14 10.56 6.71 -1.99
CA GLN A 14 10.98 7.37 -3.23
C GLN A 14 12.48 7.18 -3.48
N ASP A 15 12.83 6.90 -4.72
CA ASP A 15 14.21 6.86 -5.19
C ASP A 15 14.40 7.79 -6.38
N ALA A 16 15.07 8.93 -6.12
CA ALA A 16 15.31 9.94 -7.13
C ALA A 16 16.26 9.46 -8.24
N LYS A 17 17.18 8.53 -7.96
CA LYS A 17 18.12 8.02 -8.96
C LYS A 17 17.44 7.05 -9.92
N ALA A 18 16.60 6.17 -9.37
CA ALA A 18 15.84 5.19 -10.16
C ALA A 18 14.53 5.77 -10.74
N LYS A 19 14.14 7.00 -10.35
CA LYS A 19 12.84 7.61 -10.66
C LYS A 19 11.66 6.69 -10.30
N GLN A 20 11.79 5.98 -9.19
CA GLN A 20 10.81 5.00 -8.74
C GLN A 20 10.13 5.49 -7.47
N THR A 21 8.81 5.35 -7.41
CA THR A 21 8.04 5.52 -6.18
C THR A 21 7.33 4.21 -5.86
N CYS A 22 7.53 3.70 -4.65
CA CYS A 22 6.84 2.53 -4.14
C CYS A 22 5.93 2.91 -2.99
N LEU A 23 4.73 2.36 -2.99
CA LEU A 23 3.85 2.28 -1.84
C LEU A 23 4.26 1.10 -0.98
N VAL A 24 4.40 1.36 0.32
CA VAL A 24 4.57 0.32 1.35
C VAL A 24 3.41 0.43 2.32
N ALA A 25 2.65 -0.66 2.46
CA ALA A 25 1.48 -0.71 3.30
C ALA A 25 1.48 -1.99 4.13
N LEU A 26 1.26 -1.85 5.44
CA LEU A 26 1.25 -2.94 6.39
C LEU A 26 -0.01 -2.84 7.23
N ASN A 27 -0.75 -3.95 7.30
CA ASN A 27 -1.79 -4.16 8.29
C ASN A 27 -1.20 -4.95 9.47
N PHE A 28 -1.39 -4.47 10.69
CA PHE A 28 -0.92 -5.14 11.91
C PHE A 28 -2.05 -5.79 12.70
N SER A 29 -3.29 -5.81 12.17
CA SER A 29 -4.45 -6.35 12.86
C SER A 29 -5.05 -7.57 12.16
N GLU A 30 -5.91 -8.28 12.89
CA GLU A 30 -6.72 -9.40 12.41
C GLU A 30 -7.92 -8.95 11.55
N GLU A 31 -8.12 -7.65 11.40
CA GLU A 31 -9.24 -7.07 10.66
C GLU A 31 -8.77 -6.54 9.31
N SER A 32 -9.60 -6.69 8.27
CA SER A 32 -9.34 -6.01 7.00
C SER A 32 -9.37 -4.50 7.18
N GLN A 33 -8.36 -3.82 6.63
CA GLN A 33 -8.21 -2.38 6.72
C GLN A 33 -8.52 -1.71 5.38
N SER A 34 -9.06 -0.51 5.47
CA SER A 34 -9.63 0.22 4.35
C SER A 34 -9.09 1.65 4.40
N ILE A 35 -8.04 1.91 3.63
CA ILE A 35 -7.20 3.10 3.78
C ILE A 35 -7.43 4.03 2.59
N VAL A 36 -7.81 5.28 2.87
CA VAL A 36 -7.92 6.31 1.82
C VAL A 36 -6.53 6.90 1.57
N LEU A 37 -6.10 6.86 0.32
CA LEU A 37 -4.78 7.34 -0.10
C LEU A 37 -4.92 8.72 -0.73
N ASN A 38 -4.27 9.73 -0.14
CA ASN A 38 -4.34 11.12 -0.58
C ASN A 38 -3.19 11.50 -1.53
N PHE A 39 -2.93 10.67 -2.55
CA PHE A 39 -1.90 10.96 -3.56
C PHE A 39 -2.36 10.59 -4.98
N GLU A 40 -1.81 11.29 -5.99
CA GLU A 40 -2.27 11.25 -7.39
C GLU A 40 -1.63 10.12 -8.22
N ALA A 41 -1.74 8.84 -7.82
CA ALA A 41 -1.16 7.71 -8.56
C ALA A 41 -2.24 6.77 -9.11
N LYS A 42 -2.46 6.73 -10.44
CA LYS A 42 -3.65 6.08 -11.03
C LYS A 42 -3.67 4.55 -10.95
N SER A 43 -2.50 3.92 -10.87
CA SER A 43 -2.36 2.47 -10.75
C SER A 43 -1.08 2.12 -10.02
N ALA A 44 -1.01 0.90 -9.50
CA ALA A 44 0.22 0.37 -8.95
C ALA A 44 0.43 -1.09 -9.36
N GLU A 45 1.65 -1.40 -9.76
CA GLU A 45 2.11 -2.75 -10.02
C GLU A 45 2.49 -3.41 -8.69
N VAL A 46 1.90 -4.56 -8.38
CA VAL A 46 2.26 -5.29 -7.15
C VAL A 46 3.64 -5.89 -7.31
N LEU A 47 4.58 -5.43 -6.49
CA LEU A 47 5.92 -6.01 -6.42
C LEU A 47 5.96 -7.18 -5.44
N PHE A 48 5.19 -7.08 -4.35
CA PHE A 48 5.08 -8.10 -3.32
C PHE A 48 3.76 -7.94 -2.56
N SER A 49 3.08 -9.05 -2.31
CA SER A 49 2.06 -9.14 -1.26
C SER A 49 2.22 -10.47 -0.52
N THR A 50 1.88 -10.49 0.78
CA THR A 50 1.69 -11.74 1.52
C THR A 50 0.42 -12.48 1.11
N GLU A 51 -0.53 -11.77 0.47
CA GLU A 51 -1.75 -12.32 -0.10
C GLU A 51 -1.58 -12.59 -1.61
N ASP A 52 -2.46 -13.43 -2.16
CA ASP A 52 -2.52 -13.66 -3.59
C ASP A 52 -3.15 -12.46 -4.32
N ARG A 53 -2.29 -11.50 -4.67
CA ARG A 53 -2.61 -10.37 -5.54
C ARG A 53 -1.91 -10.55 -6.87
N SER A 54 -2.54 -11.27 -7.79
CA SER A 54 -2.01 -11.41 -9.13
C SER A 54 -2.13 -10.08 -9.91
N GLY A 55 -1.00 -9.41 -10.15
CA GLY A 55 -0.88 -8.32 -11.14
C GLY A 55 -1.04 -6.91 -10.59
N GLU A 56 -2.23 -6.34 -10.72
CA GLU A 56 -2.52 -4.94 -10.38
C GLU A 56 -3.17 -4.83 -9.01
N ALA A 57 -2.69 -3.91 -8.18
CA ALA A 57 -3.44 -3.51 -6.99
C ALA A 57 -4.36 -2.37 -7.39
N ASP A 58 -5.66 -2.51 -7.09
CA ASP A 58 -6.58 -1.38 -7.03
C ASP A 58 -6.17 -0.50 -5.84
N VAL A 59 -5.18 0.37 -6.07
CA VAL A 59 -4.63 1.25 -5.04
C VAL A 59 -5.45 2.54 -4.92
N LEU A 60 -6.38 2.84 -5.85
CA LEU A 60 -7.15 4.08 -5.82
C LEU A 60 -8.68 3.93 -5.87
N PRO A 61 -9.41 4.83 -5.18
CA PRO A 61 -8.93 5.83 -4.21
C PRO A 61 -8.66 5.22 -2.82
N LYS A 62 -8.84 3.90 -2.71
CA LYS A 62 -8.91 3.18 -1.45
C LYS A 62 -8.11 1.90 -1.55
N LEU A 63 -7.13 1.75 -0.68
CA LEU A 63 -6.41 0.51 -0.52
C LEU A 63 -7.12 -0.36 0.53
N CYS A 64 -7.56 -1.54 0.11
CA CYS A 64 -7.96 -2.58 1.04
C CYS A 64 -6.74 -3.44 1.38
N LEU A 65 -6.51 -3.74 2.66
CA LEU A 65 -5.53 -4.71 3.13
C LEU A 65 -6.24 -5.84 3.86
N SER A 66 -5.88 -7.08 3.56
CA SER A 66 -6.28 -8.25 4.34
C SER A 66 -5.64 -8.22 5.73
N PRO A 67 -6.17 -9.01 6.69
CA PRO A 67 -5.54 -9.20 8.00
C PRO A 67 -4.05 -9.54 7.86
N PHE A 68 -3.22 -8.82 8.61
CA PHE A 68 -1.75 -8.97 8.60
C PHE A 68 -1.05 -8.84 7.24
N GLU A 69 -1.71 -8.26 6.24
CA GLU A 69 -1.13 -8.15 4.91
C GLU A 69 0.02 -7.14 4.88
N VAL A 70 1.11 -7.55 4.21
CA VAL A 70 2.16 -6.64 3.74
C VAL A 70 2.03 -6.49 2.24
N LEU A 71 1.88 -5.25 1.78
CA LEU A 71 1.81 -4.90 0.36
C LEU A 71 2.95 -3.92 0.01
N ILE A 72 3.68 -4.26 -1.05
CA ILE A 72 4.64 -3.38 -1.71
C ILE A 72 4.23 -3.27 -3.17
N ALA A 73 3.95 -2.05 -3.63
CA ALA A 73 3.54 -1.79 -5.00
C ALA A 73 4.32 -0.61 -5.59
N GLN A 74 4.68 -0.69 -6.87
CA GLN A 74 5.30 0.40 -7.61
C GLN A 74 4.20 1.28 -8.21
N LEU A 75 4.25 2.58 -7.93
CA LEU A 75 3.31 3.54 -8.51
C LEU A 75 3.70 3.86 -9.96
N ALA A 76 2.69 3.94 -10.83
CA ALA A 76 2.82 4.37 -12.23
C ALA A 76 2.52 5.86 -12.41
#